data_AF-A0A392T5D6-F1
#
_entry.id   AF-A0A392T5D6-F1
#
_cell.length_a   1.000
_cell.length_b   1.000
_cell.length_c   1.000
_cell.angle_alpha   90.00
_cell.angle_beta   90.00
_cell.angle_gamma   90.00
#
_symmetry.space_group_name_H-M   'P 1'
#
loop_
_entity.id
_entity.type
_entity.pdbx_description
1 polymer ?
#
loop_
_entity_poly.entity_id
_entity_poly.type
_entity_poly.pdbx_seq_one_letter_code
_entity_poly.pdbx_strand_id
1 'polypeptide(L)'
;MTGRMLKWSLELTEFEIHYESRRALKAQVLADFVTEMTNPSTPDKNKWTIFVHGSSNPQGSGAGIILENDEEVLIEVSLGLAFPT
;
A
#
# COMPACT_ATOMS: atom_id res chain seq x y z
N MET A 1 -17.63 -11.37 4.18
CA MET A 1 -17.28 -10.53 3.01
C MET A 1 -18.27 -9.37 2.92
N THR A 2 -18.09 -8.26 3.67
CA THR A 2 -19.08 -7.15 3.61
C THR A 2 -18.53 -5.76 3.96
N GLY A 3 -17.39 -5.65 4.68
CA GLY A 3 -16.88 -4.34 5.13
C GLY A 3 -16.47 -3.38 4.00
N ARG A 4 -15.87 -3.89 2.92
CA ARG A 4 -15.42 -3.03 1.80
C ARG A 4 -16.58 -2.41 1.01
N MET A 5 -17.66 -3.16 0.77
CA MET A 5 -18.82 -2.62 0.03
C MET A 5 -19.57 -1.59 0.85
N LEU A 6 -19.72 -1.81 2.16
CA LEU A 6 -20.36 -0.83 3.05
C LEU A 6 -19.58 0.49 3.10
N LYS A 7 -18.24 0.42 3.16
CA LYS A 7 -17.38 1.60 3.11
C LYS A 7 -17.60 2.41 1.83
N TRP A 8 -17.59 1.74 0.68
CA TRP A 8 -17.87 2.38 -0.60
C TRP A 8 -19.29 2.97 -0.67
N SER A 9 -20.30 2.28 -0.15
CA SER A 9 -21.68 2.81 -0.11
C SER A 9 -21.77 4.10 0.71
N LEU A 10 -21.05 4.19 1.83
CA LEU A 10 -21.03 5.41 2.64
C LEU A 10 -20.32 6.56 1.92
N GLU A 11 -19.14 6.32 1.34
CA GLU A 11 -18.40 7.35 0.59
C GLU A 11 -19.19 7.85 -0.64
N LEU A 12 -19.88 6.96 -1.34
CA LEU A 12 -20.68 7.33 -2.51
C LEU A 12 -21.95 8.12 -2.18
N THR A 13 -22.43 8.10 -0.94
CA THR A 13 -23.64 8.86 -0.54
C THR A 13 -23.43 10.38 -0.47
N GLU A 14 -22.18 10.84 -0.40
CA GLU A 14 -21.85 12.26 -0.46
C GLU A 14 -22.04 12.85 -1.86
N PHE A 15 -22.04 12.00 -2.90
CA PHE A 15 -22.09 12.42 -4.28
C PHE A 15 -23.50 12.26 -4.85
N GLU A 16 -23.95 13.26 -5.60
CA GLU A 16 -25.18 13.16 -6.39
C GLU A 16 -24.88 12.32 -7.65
N ILE A 17 -25.18 11.02 -7.59
CA ILE A 17 -24.89 10.08 -8.69
C ILE A 17 -26.10 9.98 -9.62
N HIS A 18 -25.92 10.40 -10.87
CA HIS A 18 -26.88 10.15 -11.94
C HIS A 18 -26.48 8.93 -12.76
N TYR A 19 -27.40 7.98 -12.91
CA TYR A 19 -27.18 6.79 -13.73
C TYR A 19 -27.68 7.02 -15.16
N GLU A 20 -26.81 6.78 -16.14
CA GLU A 20 -27.16 6.82 -17.57
C GLU A 20 -27.02 5.44 -18.22
N SER A 21 -27.73 5.23 -19.34
CA SER A 21 -27.62 3.99 -20.13
C SER A 21 -26.19 3.80 -20.64
N ARG A 22 -25.67 2.57 -20.53
CA ARG A 22 -24.28 2.22 -20.85
C ARG A 22 -23.99 2.47 -22.34
N ARG A 23 -23.42 3.63 -22.66
CA ARG A 23 -22.82 3.90 -23.98
C ARG A 23 -21.47 3.21 -24.07
N ALA A 24 -21.13 2.70 -25.25
CA ALA A 24 -19.79 2.16 -25.50
C ALA A 24 -18.79 3.32 -25.41
N LEU A 25 -18.12 3.44 -24.26
CA LEU A 25 -17.01 4.37 -24.08
C LEU A 25 -15.83 3.85 -24.91
N LYS A 26 -15.24 4.73 -25.74
CA LYS A 26 -13.98 4.42 -26.40
C LYS A 26 -12.93 4.18 -25.30
N ALA A 27 -12.25 3.04 -25.35
CA ALA A 27 -11.20 2.70 -24.38
C ALA A 27 -10.10 3.78 -24.30
N GLN A 28 -9.90 4.56 -25.36
CA GLN A 28 -9.03 5.72 -25.39
C GLN A 28 -9.40 6.77 -24.35
N VAL A 29 -10.68 7.10 -24.18
CA VAL A 29 -11.13 8.10 -23.18
C VAL A 29 -10.81 7.66 -21.75
N LEU A 30 -10.88 6.36 -21.48
CA LEU A 30 -10.47 5.82 -20.19
C LEU A 30 -8.95 5.90 -19.99
N ALA A 31 -8.17 5.62 -21.03
CA ALA A 31 -6.71 5.73 -20.98
C ALA A 31 -6.26 7.19 -20.79
N ASP A 32 -6.86 8.13 -21.53
CA ASP A 32 -6.59 9.56 -21.42
C ASP A 32 -6.98 10.08 -20.01
N PHE A 33 -8.13 9.66 -19.48
CA PHE A 33 -8.54 10.00 -18.11
C PHE A 33 -7.57 9.47 -17.05
N VAL A 34 -7.14 8.20 -17.15
CA VAL A 34 -6.14 7.64 -16.22
C VAL A 34 -4.82 8.39 -16.32
N THR A 35 -4.42 8.80 -17.53
CA THR A 35 -3.19 9.57 -17.76
C THR A 35 -3.29 10.98 -17.17
N GLU A 36 -4.43 11.66 -17.30
CA GLU A 36 -4.68 12.98 -16.72
C GLU A 36 -4.79 12.94 -15.18
N MET A 37 -5.37 11.86 -14.63
CA MET A 37 -5.53 11.65 -13.18
C MET A 37 -4.25 11.17 -12.50
N THR A 38 -3.28 10.65 -13.25
CA THR A 38 -2.02 10.15 -12.70
C THR A 38 -0.96 11.24 -12.84
N ASN A 39 -0.54 11.84 -11.74
CA ASN A 39 0.61 12.75 -11.75
C ASN A 39 1.90 11.95 -12.06
N PRO A 40 2.57 12.19 -13.21
CA PRO A 40 3.82 11.50 -13.52
C PRO A 40 4.99 11.97 -12.64
N SER A 41 4.78 13.02 -11.84
CA SER A 41 5.77 13.72 -11.03
C SER A 41 5.78 13.30 -9.56
N THR A 42 4.99 12.31 -9.15
CA THR A 42 5.26 11.67 -7.86
C THR A 42 6.31 10.60 -8.11
N PRO A 43 7.61 10.84 -7.82
CA PRO A 43 8.49 9.71 -7.52
C PRO A 43 7.75 8.88 -6.47
N ASP A 44 7.82 7.55 -6.54
CA ASP A 44 7.12 6.65 -5.63
C ASP A 44 7.36 7.06 -4.16
N LYS A 45 6.58 8.01 -3.62
CA LYS A 45 6.77 8.59 -2.28
C LYS A 45 6.52 7.57 -1.18
N ASN A 46 6.09 6.38 -1.58
CA ASN A 46 5.80 5.23 -0.75
C ASN A 46 6.72 4.05 -1.06
N LYS A 47 7.88 4.30 -1.69
CA LYS A 47 8.89 3.25 -1.87
C LYS A 47 9.66 3.09 -0.57
N TRP A 48 9.54 1.91 0.01
CA TRP A 48 10.26 1.50 1.21
C TRP A 48 11.24 0.39 0.86
N THR A 49 12.48 0.53 1.32
CA THR A 49 13.51 -0.51 1.26
C THR A 49 13.58 -1.20 2.62
N ILE A 50 13.52 -2.53 2.62
CA ILE A 50 13.60 -3.34 3.84
C ILE A 50 14.93 -4.09 3.88
N PHE A 51 15.68 -3.93 4.98
CA PHE A 51 16.86 -4.71 5.29
C PHE A 51 16.55 -5.63 6.46
N VAL A 52 16.91 -6.91 6.33
CA VAL A 52 16.68 -7.92 7.37
C VAL A 52 18.00 -8.57 7.72
N HIS A 53 18.39 -8.52 8.98
CA HIS A 53 19.56 -9.22 9.50
C HIS A 53 19.15 -10.18 10.62
N GLY A 54 19.53 -11.45 10.51
CA GLY A 54 19.25 -12.46 11.52
C GLY A 54 20.50 -12.83 12.32
N SER A 55 20.32 -13.13 13.60
CA SER A 55 21.34 -13.74 14.45
C SER A 55 20.76 -14.95 15.20
N SER A 56 21.61 -15.91 15.54
CA SER A 56 21.21 -17.08 16.33
C SER A 56 22.35 -17.52 17.23
N ASN A 57 21.99 -17.92 18.45
CA ASN A 57 22.87 -18.50 19.45
C ASN A 57 22.14 -19.66 20.15
N PRO A 58 22.83 -20.45 21.01
CA PRO A 58 22.20 -21.55 21.73
C PRO A 58 21.04 -21.15 22.66
N GLN A 59 20.94 -19.88 23.04
CA GLN A 59 19.89 -19.32 23.90
C GLN A 59 18.66 -18.85 23.11
N GLY A 60 18.75 -18.72 21.79
CA GLY A 60 17.64 -18.28 20.94
C GLY A 60 18.08 -17.70 19.60
N SER A 61 17.13 -17.08 18.91
CA SER A 61 17.40 -16.36 17.65
C SER A 61 16.81 -14.97 17.70
N GLY A 62 17.36 -14.05 16.91
CA GLY A 62 16.84 -12.71 16.75
C GLY A 62 16.90 -12.26 15.30
N ALA A 63 16.07 -11.28 14.96
CA ALA A 63 16.11 -10.60 13.67
C ALA A 63 15.99 -9.09 13.89
N GLY A 64 16.90 -8.32 13.29
CA GLY A 64 16.78 -6.89 13.10
C GLY A 64 16.18 -6.59 11.73
N ILE A 65 15.25 -5.64 11.69
CA ILE A 65 14.61 -5.12 10.48
C ILE A 65 14.84 -3.62 10.45
N ILE A 66 15.34 -3.11 9.32
CA ILE A 66 15.48 -1.69 9.04
C ILE A 66 14.58 -1.35 7.85
N LEU A 67 13.76 -0.32 7.99
CA LEU A 67 12.97 0.26 6.91
C LEU A 67 13.51 1.65 6.60
N GLU A 68 13.80 1.90 5.33
CA GLU A 68 14.30 3.15 4.81
C GLU A 68 13.41 3.62 3.65
N ASN A 69 13.11 4.93 3.60
CA ASN A 69 12.46 5.55 2.45
C ASN A 69 13.37 6.61 1.81
N ASP A 70 12.96 7.10 0.64
CA ASP A 70 13.69 8.14 -0.10
C ASP A 70 13.72 9.51 0.62
N GLU A 71 12.98 9.66 1.72
CA GLU A 71 12.96 10.84 2.61
C GLU A 71 13.88 10.66 3.83
N GLU A 72 14.76 9.66 3.82
CA GLU A 72 15.73 9.36 4.89
C GLU A 72 15.07 8.98 6.23
N VAL A 73 13.80 8.56 6.22
CA VAL A 73 13.11 8.04 7.40
C VAL A 73 13.62 6.63 7.69
N LEU A 74 14.22 6.45 8.87
CA LEU A 74 14.73 5.18 9.35
C LEU A 74 13.86 4.63 10.49
N ILE A 75 13.32 3.43 10.30
CA ILE A 75 12.61 2.68 11.34
C ILE A 75 13.40 1.39 11.60
N GLU A 76 13.84 1.22 12.86
CA GLU A 76 14.54 0.02 13.31
C GLU A 76 13.65 -0.80 14.26
N VAL A 77 13.51 -2.09 13.96
CA VAL A 77 12.76 -3.03 14.80
C VAL A 77 13.60 -4.28 15.04
N SER A 78 13.68 -4.71 16.30
CA SER A 78 14.31 -5.98 16.68
C SER A 78 13.28 -6.95 17.22
N LEU A 79 13.32 -8.20 16.74
CA LEU A 79 12.48 -9.30 17.21
C LEU A 79 13.35 -10.39 17.84
N GLY A 80 12.98 -10.82 19.04
CA GLY A 80 13.52 -12.03 19.66
C GLY A 80 12.61 -13.23 19.40
N LEU A 81 13.19 -14.34 18.95
CA LEU A 81 12.51 -15.62 18.73
C LEU A 81 12.98 -16.60 19.81
N ALA A 82 12.03 -17.05 20.63
CA ALA A 82 12.23 -18.13 21.59
C ALA A 82 11.60 -19.42 21.05
N PHE A 83 12.34 -20.52 21.11
CA PHE A 83 11.86 -21.84 20.72
C PHE A 83 11.65 -22.70 21.98
N PRO A 84 10.49 -23.37 22.13
CA PRO A 84 10.31 -24.33 23.20
C PRO A 84 11.28 -25.51 23.03
N THR A 85 11.92 -25.93 24.11
CA THR A 85 12.79 -27.12 24.17
C THR A 85 12.04 -28.33 24.68
#